data_AF-A0A6B3FAE7-F1
#
_entry.id   AF-A0A6B3FAE7-F1
#
_cell.length_a   1.000
_cell.length_b   1.000
_cell.length_c   1.000
_cell.angle_alpha   90.00
_cell.angle_beta   90.00
_cell.angle_gamma   90.00
#
_symmetry.space_group_name_H-M   'P 1'
#
loop_
_entity.id
_entity.type
_entity.pdbx_description
1 polymer ?
#
loop_
_entity_poly.entity_id
_entity_poly.type
_entity_poly.pdbx_seq_one_letter_code
_entity_poly.pdbx_strand_id
1 'polypeptide(L)' 'ADHARAVAKDRARHPLTGGMPVNITPCSYWKDEPAEPPTRITDEGPSNILMVQNLRDPATPYTDALRMRAALGRKA' A
#
# COMPACT_ATOMS: atom_id res chain seq x y z
N ALA A 1 10.79 15.34 12.42
CA ALA A 1 12.15 14.88 12.04
C ALA A 1 12.12 13.53 11.30
N ASP A 2 11.09 12.70 11.51
CA ASP A 2 11.01 11.36 10.91
C ASP A 2 10.73 11.36 9.40
N HIS A 3 9.82 12.20 8.89
CA HIS A 3 9.58 12.30 7.44
C HIS A 3 10.82 12.72 6.66
N ALA A 4 11.56 13.73 7.13
CA ALA A 4 12.78 14.17 6.45
C ALA A 4 13.83 13.06 6.33
N ARG A 5 14.01 12.26 7.40
CA ARG A 5 14.89 11.08 7.39
C ARG A 5 14.37 9.99 6.46
N ALA A 6 13.07 9.70 6.49
CA ALA A 6 12.44 8.71 5.63
C ALA A 6 12.59 9.09 4.15
N VAL A 7 12.30 10.34 3.79
CA VAL A 7 12.48 10.90 2.44
C VAL A 7 13.92 10.82 1.98
N ALA A 8 14.89 11.20 2.82
CA ALA A 8 16.31 11.11 2.46
C ALA A 8 16.75 9.67 2.16
N LYS A 9 16.31 8.71 2.98
CA LYS A 9 16.58 7.28 2.78
C LYS A 9 15.88 6.73 1.54
N ASP A 10 14.65 7.12 1.30
CA ASP A 10 13.85 6.65 0.16
C ASP A 10 14.39 7.18 -1.15
N ARG A 11 14.78 8.46 -1.23
CA ARG A 11 15.46 9.06 -2.40
C ARG A 11 16.68 8.27 -2.85
N ALA A 12 17.51 7.83 -1.89
CA ALA A 12 18.70 7.04 -2.19
C ALA A 12 18.37 5.64 -2.75
N ARG A 13 17.23 5.06 -2.35
CA ARG A 13 16.80 3.71 -2.78
C ARG A 13 15.94 3.74 -4.05
N HIS A 14 15.13 4.78 -4.22
CA HIS A 14 14.11 4.92 -5.25
C HIS A 14 14.22 6.32 -5.89
N PRO A 15 15.24 6.57 -6.73
CA PRO A 15 15.51 7.90 -7.27
C PRO A 15 14.39 8.44 -8.16
N LEU A 16 13.62 7.57 -8.82
CA LEU A 16 12.49 7.97 -9.68
C LEU A 16 11.32 8.55 -8.89
N THR A 17 11.01 8.00 -7.71
CA THR A 17 9.93 8.51 -6.85
C THR A 17 10.42 9.58 -5.89
N GLY A 18 11.73 9.67 -5.65
CA GLY A 18 12.34 10.81 -4.96
C GLY A 18 11.84 11.03 -3.53
N GLY A 19 11.38 9.99 -2.85
CA GLY A 19 10.79 10.10 -1.51
C GLY A 19 9.32 10.49 -1.48
N MET A 20 8.66 10.67 -2.63
CA MET A 20 7.24 11.01 -2.73
C MET A 20 6.34 10.11 -1.86
N PRO A 21 6.48 8.77 -1.85
CA PRO A 21 5.55 7.89 -1.12
C PRO A 21 5.66 7.97 0.40
N VAL A 22 6.78 8.48 0.93
CA VAL A 22 7.06 8.54 2.39
C VAL A 22 7.12 9.98 2.92
N ASN A 23 6.82 10.95 2.07
CA ASN A 23 6.80 12.35 2.45
C ASN A 23 5.57 12.65 3.33
N ILE A 24 5.60 13.80 4.01
CA ILE A 24 4.42 14.32 4.69
C ILE A 24 3.32 14.64 3.66
N THR A 25 2.12 14.12 3.88
CA THR A 25 0.98 14.31 2.97
C THR A 25 -0.04 15.26 3.59
N PRO A 26 -1.01 15.78 2.80
CA PRO A 26 -2.11 16.59 3.37
C PRO A 26 -2.83 15.88 4.52
N CYS A 27 -2.86 14.54 4.49
CA CYS A 27 -3.54 13.76 5.53
C CYS A 27 -2.95 13.92 6.92
N SER A 28 -1.65 14.22 7.03
CA SER A 28 -0.97 14.44 8.33
C SER A 28 -1.46 15.69 9.06
N TYR A 29 -2.23 16.55 8.39
CA TYR A 29 -2.76 17.78 8.97
C TYR A 29 -4.25 17.70 9.32
N TRP A 30 -4.95 16.61 8.97
CA TRP A 30 -6.32 16.39 9.40
C TRP A 30 -6.41 16.44 10.93
N LYS A 31 -7.48 17.06 11.43
CA LYS A 31 -7.73 17.23 12.87
C LYS A 31 -8.48 16.05 13.47
N ASP A 32 -9.29 15.41 12.63
CA ASP A 32 -10.05 14.24 13.00
C ASP A 32 -9.25 12.98 12.70
N GLU A 33 -9.47 11.96 13.52
CA GLU A 33 -8.93 10.63 13.28
C GLU A 33 -9.62 9.96 12.08
N PRO A 34 -8.97 8.98 11.42
CA PRO A 34 -9.64 8.19 10.39
C PRO A 34 -10.95 7.61 10.91
N ALA A 35 -12.04 7.80 10.17
CA ALA A 35 -13.36 7.32 10.56
C ALA A 35 -13.41 5.79 10.71
N GLU A 36 -12.55 5.07 9.97
CA GLU A 36 -12.45 3.62 10.00
C GLU A 36 -10.98 3.19 10.16
N PRO A 37 -10.72 2.11 10.91
CA PRO A 37 -9.39 1.51 10.96
C PRO A 37 -9.06 0.83 9.62
N PRO A 38 -7.76 0.55 9.34
CA PRO A 38 -7.37 -0.24 8.19
C PRO A 38 -8.13 -1.57 8.12
N THR A 39 -8.75 -1.85 6.98
CA THR A 39 -9.55 -3.06 6.78
C THR A 39 -8.70 -4.31 6.89
N ARG A 40 -9.08 -5.22 7.79
CA ARG A 40 -8.48 -6.56 7.86
C ARG A 40 -9.05 -7.43 6.75
N ILE A 41 -8.19 -7.88 5.85
CA ILE A 41 -8.56 -8.85 4.81
C ILE A 41 -8.57 -10.26 5.41
N THR A 42 -9.61 -11.04 5.11
CA THR A 42 -9.77 -12.43 5.52
C THR A 42 -10.04 -13.34 4.33
N ASP A 43 -9.79 -14.63 4.52
CA ASP A 43 -10.10 -15.71 3.57
C ASP A 43 -11.51 -16.30 3.76
N GLU A 44 -12.32 -15.69 4.62
CA GLU A 44 -13.69 -16.12 4.92
C GLU A 44 -14.67 -15.70 3.82
N GLY A 45 -15.53 -16.64 3.42
CA GLY A 45 -16.59 -16.44 2.42
C GLY A 45 -16.39 -17.22 1.12
N PRO A 46 -17.21 -16.94 0.09
CA PRO A 46 -17.22 -17.72 -1.14
C PRO A 46 -15.99 -17.48 -2.02
N SER A 47 -15.64 -18.50 -2.81
CA SER A 47 -14.54 -18.46 -3.78
C SER A 47 -14.97 -17.83 -5.10
N ASN A 48 -15.15 -16.51 -5.10
CA ASN A 48 -15.75 -15.79 -6.23
C ASN A 48 -15.02 -14.48 -6.60
N ILE A 49 -13.75 -14.32 -6.23
CA ILE A 49 -12.96 -13.13 -6.58
C ILE A 49 -12.04 -13.48 -7.74
N LEU A 50 -12.08 -12.68 -8.81
CA LEU A 50 -11.06 -12.67 -9.84
C LEU A 50 -10.08 -11.52 -9.59
N MET A 51 -8.82 -11.83 -9.32
CA MET A 51 -7.76 -10.84 -9.23
C MET A 51 -6.99 -10.74 -10.55
N VAL A 52 -6.82 -9.52 -11.05
CA VAL A 52 -6.02 -9.23 -12.25
C VAL A 52 -4.94 -8.23 -11.85
N GLN A 53 -3.68 -8.54 -12.18
CA GLN A 53 -2.56 -7.67 -11.86
C GLN A 53 -1.55 -7.61 -13.01
N ASN A 54 -1.07 -6.40 -13.31
CA ASN A 54 0.05 -6.22 -14.22
C ASN A 54 1.38 -6.39 -13.46
N LEU A 55 2.32 -7.15 -14.04
CA LEU A 55 3.65 -7.40 -13.48
C LEU A 55 4.49 -6.12 -13.30
N ARG A 56 4.16 -5.04 -14.04
CA ARG A 56 4.92 -3.78 -14.04
C ARG A 56 4.05 -2.57 -13.66
N ASP A 57 3.03 -2.78 -12.84
CA ASP A 57 2.22 -1.67 -12.31
C ASP A 57 3.04 -0.84 -11.28
N PRO A 58 3.26 0.46 -11.50
CA PRO A 58 4.00 1.32 -10.57
C PRO A 58 3.15 1.85 -9.41
N ALA A 59 1.82 1.83 -9.52
CA ALA A 59 0.89 2.35 -8.53
C ALA A 59 0.42 1.26 -7.55
N THR A 60 0.21 0.04 -8.07
CA THR A 60 -0.15 -1.15 -7.28
C THR A 60 0.85 -2.29 -7.55
N PRO A 61 2.03 -2.31 -6.92
CA PRO A 61 3.08 -3.25 -7.26
C PRO A 61 2.65 -4.72 -7.19
N TYR A 62 3.14 -5.54 -8.13
CA TYR A 62 2.81 -6.97 -8.20
C TYR A 62 3.08 -7.73 -6.90
N THR A 63 4.13 -7.35 -6.16
CA THR A 63 4.45 -7.94 -4.86
C THR A 63 3.35 -7.75 -3.82
N ASP A 64 2.66 -6.61 -3.85
CA ASP A 64 1.55 -6.34 -2.92
C ASP A 64 0.27 -7.05 -3.37
N ALA A 65 0.05 -7.20 -4.68
CA ALA A 65 -1.02 -8.04 -5.19
C ALA A 65 -0.85 -9.52 -4.77
N LEU A 66 0.37 -10.04 -4.74
CA LEU A 66 0.65 -11.38 -4.20
C LEU A 66 0.31 -11.49 -2.71
N ARG A 67 0.58 -10.45 -1.92
CA ARG A 67 0.18 -10.40 -0.50
C ARG A 67 -1.33 -10.37 -0.34
N MET A 68 -2.03 -9.58 -1.16
CA MET A 68 -3.49 -9.54 -1.20
C MET A 68 -4.08 -10.90 -1.57
N ARG A 69 -3.55 -11.55 -2.62
CA ARG A 69 -3.94 -12.92 -2.99
C ARG A 69 -3.74 -13.89 -1.83
N ALA A 70 -2.62 -13.80 -1.12
CA ALA A 70 -2.34 -14.68 0.01
C ALA A 70 -3.35 -14.45 1.14
N ALA A 71 -3.67 -13.20 1.46
CA ALA A 71 -4.64 -12.83 2.48
C ALA A 71 -6.08 -13.26 2.14
N LEU A 72 -6.46 -13.23 0.87
CA LEU A 72 -7.78 -13.69 0.39
C LEU A 72 -7.90 -15.23 0.34
N GLY A 73 -6.79 -15.97 0.49
CA GLY A 73 -6.80 -17.42 0.59
C GLY A 73 -7.47 -18.09 -0.61
N ARG A 74 -8.45 -18.96 -0.37
CA ARG A 74 -9.18 -19.67 -1.45
C ARG A 74 -10.16 -18.77 -2.20
N LYS A 75 -10.35 -17.52 -1.80
CA LYS A 75 -11.33 -16.65 -2.45
C LYS A 75 -10.87 -16.10 -3.79
N ALA A 76 -9.55 -15.97 -3.95
CA ALA A 76 -8.85 -15.40 -5.08
C ALA A 76 -8.25 -16.47 -6.00
#